data_AF-U6DKL8-F1
#
_entry.id   AF-U6DKL8-F1
#
_cell.length_a   1.000
_cell.length_b   1.000
_cell.length_c   1.000
_cell.angle_alpha   90.00
_cell.angle_beta   90.00
_cell.angle_gamma   90.00
#
_symmetry.space_group_name_H-M   'P 1'
#
loop_
_entity.id
_entity.type
_entity.pdbx_description
1 polymer ?
#
loop_
_entity_poly.entity_id
_entity_poly.type
_entity_poly.pdbx_seq_one_letter_code
_entity_poly.pdbx_strand_id
1 'polypeptide(L)'
;NPEPATQPLPESLPGQPEVLPQAPANAHLKDLDGEIFDDDDFYHQLLRELIERKTSSLDPNDQVAMGRQWLAIQKLRSKIHKKVDRKASKGRKLRFHVLSKLLSFMAPIDHTTMNDDARTELYR
;
A
#
# COMPACT_ATOMS: atom_id res chain seq x y z
N ASN A 1 -51.05 -26.54 1.31
CA ASN A 1 -50.61 -25.13 1.24
C ASN A 1 -49.08 -25.13 1.34
N PRO A 2 -48.32 -24.64 0.34
CA PRO A 2 -48.36 -24.97 -1.08
C PRO A 2 -46.98 -25.50 -1.58
N GLU A 3 -46.99 -26.01 -2.81
CA GLU A 3 -45.84 -26.41 -3.64
C GLU A 3 -44.89 -25.22 -3.89
N PRO A 4 -43.55 -25.39 -3.92
CA PRO A 4 -42.66 -24.29 -4.28
C PRO A 4 -42.80 -23.99 -5.77
N ALA A 5 -43.32 -22.80 -6.07
CA ALA A 5 -43.47 -22.29 -7.42
C ALA A 5 -42.10 -22.27 -8.14
N THR A 6 -42.01 -23.03 -9.23
CA THR A 6 -40.93 -22.96 -10.21
C THR A 6 -40.93 -21.57 -10.83
N GLN A 7 -39.95 -20.73 -10.47
CA GLN A 7 -39.75 -19.46 -11.15
C GLN A 7 -39.12 -19.74 -12.53
N PRO A 8 -39.61 -19.12 -13.63
CA PRO A 8 -39.10 -19.41 -14.96
C PRO A 8 -37.66 -18.90 -15.10
N LEU A 9 -36.79 -19.73 -15.68
CA LEU A 9 -35.49 -19.31 -16.20
C LEU A 9 -35.70 -18.18 -17.22
N PRO A 10 -34.91 -17.08 -17.20
CA PRO A 10 -34.97 -16.10 -18.26
C PRO A 10 -34.47 -16.74 -19.56
N GLU A 11 -35.41 -16.88 -20.50
CA GLU A 11 -35.16 -17.28 -21.87
C GLU A 11 -34.19 -16.29 -22.53
N SER A 12 -32.97 -16.75 -22.83
CA SER A 12 -31.95 -15.95 -23.49
C SER A 12 -32.31 -15.74 -24.95
N LEU A 13 -32.98 -14.63 -25.26
CA LEU A 13 -33.17 -14.18 -26.64
C LEU A 13 -31.84 -13.66 -27.21
N PRO A 14 -31.44 -14.07 -28.43
CA PRO A 14 -30.20 -13.63 -29.04
C PRO A 14 -30.33 -12.18 -29.52
N GLY A 15 -29.55 -11.26 -28.94
CA GLY A 15 -29.43 -9.90 -29.48
C GLY A 15 -29.33 -8.74 -28.49
N GLN A 16 -29.21 -8.98 -27.18
CA GLN A 16 -28.89 -7.90 -26.23
C GLN A 16 -27.39 -7.90 -25.92
N PRO A 17 -26.68 -6.76 -25.97
CA PRO A 17 -25.33 -6.67 -25.45
C PRO A 17 -25.41 -6.94 -23.94
N GLU A 18 -24.70 -7.99 -23.50
CA GLU A 18 -24.52 -8.34 -22.10
C GLU A 18 -23.79 -7.18 -21.39
N VAL A 19 -24.55 -6.24 -20.82
CA VAL A 19 -23.98 -5.18 -19.99
C VAL A 19 -23.64 -5.81 -18.64
N LEU A 20 -22.42 -6.34 -18.55
CA LEU A 20 -21.77 -6.68 -17.30
C LEU A 20 -21.88 -5.48 -16.34
N PRO A 21 -22.20 -5.69 -15.05
CA PRO A 21 -22.19 -4.62 -14.07
C PRO A 21 -20.79 -4.00 -14.06
N GLN A 22 -20.67 -2.78 -14.57
CA GLN A 22 -19.47 -1.97 -14.40
C GLN A 22 -19.37 -1.67 -12.90
N ALA A 23 -18.65 -2.53 -12.17
CA ALA A 23 -17.94 -2.05 -11.00
C ALA A 23 -17.18 -0.79 -11.45
N PRO A 24 -17.06 0.26 -10.63
CA PRO A 24 -16.28 1.42 -11.02
C PRO A 24 -14.80 1.04 -10.97
N ALA A 25 -14.36 0.19 -11.91
CA ALA A 25 -13.03 0.27 -12.47
C ALA A 25 -12.84 1.76 -12.73
N ASN A 26 -11.81 2.33 -12.12
CA ASN A 26 -11.38 3.71 -12.29
C ASN A 26 -11.86 4.72 -11.23
N ALA A 27 -12.56 4.31 -10.16
CA ALA A 27 -12.85 5.23 -9.04
C ALA A 27 -11.57 5.79 -8.36
N HIS A 28 -10.46 5.06 -8.45
CA HIS A 28 -9.12 5.45 -7.99
C HIS A 28 -8.48 6.53 -8.91
N LEU A 29 -8.76 6.56 -10.21
CA LEU A 29 -8.00 7.34 -11.20
C LEU A 29 -8.27 8.86 -11.16
N LYS A 30 -8.93 9.38 -10.13
CA LYS A 30 -9.33 10.79 -10.06
C LYS A 30 -8.16 11.78 -10.00
N ASP A 31 -6.94 11.29 -9.71
CA ASP A 31 -5.75 12.12 -9.46
C ASP A 31 -4.51 11.65 -10.26
N LEU A 32 -4.65 11.13 -11.48
CA LEU A 32 -3.49 10.71 -12.30
C LEU A 32 -3.26 11.62 -13.50
N ASP A 33 -1.99 11.96 -13.68
CA ASP A 33 -1.41 12.69 -14.80
C ASP A 33 -1.86 12.06 -16.14
N GLY A 34 -2.24 12.89 -17.12
CA GLY A 34 -2.80 12.44 -18.40
C GLY A 34 -1.82 11.64 -19.27
N GLU A 35 -0.55 11.59 -18.88
CA GLU A 35 0.48 10.74 -19.49
C GLU A 35 0.55 9.33 -18.88
N ILE A 36 -0.18 9.04 -17.79
CA ILE A 36 -0.20 7.71 -17.16
C ILE A 36 -1.27 6.84 -17.84
N PHE A 37 -0.82 5.73 -18.40
CA PHE A 37 -1.69 4.73 -19.03
C PHE A 37 -2.24 3.76 -17.97
N ASP A 38 -3.54 3.50 -18.01
CA ASP A 38 -4.25 2.56 -17.15
C ASP A 38 -4.16 1.13 -17.74
N ASP A 39 -3.11 0.38 -17.37
CA ASP A 39 -2.86 -0.99 -17.83
C ASP A 39 -3.35 -2.06 -16.85
N ASP A 40 -4.26 -1.74 -15.93
CA ASP A 40 -4.70 -2.66 -14.87
C ASP A 40 -5.17 -4.02 -15.41
N ASP A 41 -5.97 -4.02 -16.49
CA ASP A 41 -6.45 -5.26 -17.12
C ASP A 41 -5.31 -6.09 -17.72
N PHE A 42 -4.32 -5.44 -18.34
CA PHE A 42 -3.14 -6.09 -18.92
C PHE A 42 -2.21 -6.64 -17.82
N TYR A 43 -1.98 -5.86 -16.77
CA TYR A 43 -1.24 -6.28 -15.58
C TYR A 43 -1.90 -7.52 -14.94
N HIS A 44 -3.22 -7.52 -14.79
CA HIS A 44 -3.96 -8.65 -14.24
C HIS A 44 -3.89 -9.90 -15.12
N GLN A 45 -3.87 -9.77 -16.46
CA GLN A 45 -3.64 -10.90 -17.37
C GLN A 45 -2.24 -11.50 -17.19
N LEU A 46 -1.20 -10.67 -17.19
CA LEU A 46 0.18 -11.12 -16.97
C LEU A 46 0.37 -11.77 -15.59
N LEU A 47 -0.26 -11.21 -14.56
CA LEU A 47 -0.20 -11.76 -13.20
C LEU A 47 -0.87 -13.14 -13.13
N ARG A 48 -2.03 -13.31 -13.77
CA ARG A 48 -2.72 -14.60 -13.86
C ARG A 48 -1.84 -15.64 -14.57
N GLU A 49 -1.28 -15.30 -15.72
CA GLU A 49 -0.39 -16.18 -16.48
C GLU A 49 0.86 -16.58 -15.67
N LEU A 50 1.47 -15.63 -14.96
CA LEU A 50 2.64 -15.89 -14.12
C LEU A 50 2.30 -16.84 -12.96
N ILE A 51 1.17 -16.63 -12.29
CA ILE A 51 0.70 -17.50 -11.21
C ILE A 51 0.45 -18.89 -11.78
N GLU A 52 -0.30 -18.99 -12.88
CA GLU A 52 -0.62 -20.25 -13.54
C GLU A 52 0.65 -21.02 -13.85
N ARG A 53 1.61 -20.45 -14.60
CA ARG A 53 2.91 -21.09 -14.92
C ARG A 53 3.65 -21.60 -13.69
N LYS A 54 3.65 -20.81 -12.61
CA LYS A 54 4.37 -21.17 -11.38
C LYS A 54 3.64 -22.27 -10.60
N THR A 55 2.31 -22.27 -10.63
CA THR A 55 1.47 -23.26 -9.96
C THR A 55 1.23 -24.52 -10.80
N SER A 56 1.39 -24.50 -12.13
CA SER A 56 1.24 -25.67 -13.01
C SER A 56 2.27 -26.77 -12.73
N SER A 57 3.41 -26.42 -12.11
CA SER A 57 4.42 -27.39 -11.67
C SER A 57 4.08 -28.10 -10.35
N LEU A 58 3.07 -27.61 -9.63
CA LEU A 58 2.54 -28.22 -8.42
C LEU A 58 1.38 -29.13 -8.83
N ASP A 59 1.39 -30.38 -8.36
CA ASP A 59 0.26 -31.29 -8.55
C ASP A 59 -1.00 -30.65 -7.94
N PRO A 60 -2.06 -30.36 -8.74
CA PRO A 60 -3.31 -29.81 -8.22
C PRO A 60 -3.97 -30.66 -7.13
N ASN A 61 -3.58 -31.93 -7.02
CA ASN A 61 -4.06 -32.85 -6.01
C ASN A 61 -3.24 -32.81 -4.70
N ASP A 62 -2.08 -32.11 -4.69
CA ASP A 62 -1.25 -31.95 -3.49
C ASP A 62 -1.77 -30.83 -2.57
N GLN A 63 -2.78 -31.20 -1.77
CA GLN A 63 -3.37 -30.34 -0.74
C GLN A 63 -2.33 -29.82 0.27
N VAL A 64 -1.22 -30.55 0.48
CA VAL A 64 -0.15 -30.15 1.41
C VAL A 64 0.68 -29.02 0.81
N ALA A 65 1.00 -29.07 -0.48
CA ALA A 65 1.70 -28.00 -1.17
C ALA A 65 0.88 -26.70 -1.20
N MET A 66 -0.43 -26.80 -1.49
CA MET A 66 -1.36 -25.65 -1.46
C MET A 66 -1.45 -25.04 -0.06
N GLY A 67 -1.55 -25.86 0.99
CA GLY A 67 -1.53 -25.40 2.38
C GLY A 67 -0.25 -24.65 2.76
N ARG A 68 0.92 -25.11 2.28
CA ARG A 68 2.21 -24.43 2.50
C ARG A 68 2.26 -23.07 1.82
N GLN A 69 1.76 -22.97 0.59
CA GLN A 69 1.72 -21.71 -0.16
C GLN A 69 0.75 -20.71 0.49
N TRP A 70 -0.45 -21.17 0.88
CA TRP A 70 -1.41 -20.34 1.59
C TRP A 70 -0.83 -19.80 2.90
N LEU A 71 -0.14 -20.64 3.67
CA LEU A 71 0.54 -20.22 4.90
C LEU A 71 1.67 -19.21 4.65
N ALA A 72 2.42 -19.36 3.55
CA ALA A 72 3.44 -18.40 3.14
C ALA A 72 2.82 -17.03 2.78
N ILE A 73 1.69 -17.03 2.06
CA ILE A 73 0.93 -15.82 1.72
C ILE A 73 0.42 -15.15 2.99
N GLN A 74 -0.16 -15.92 3.92
CA GLN A 74 -0.62 -15.39 5.21
C GLN A 74 0.52 -14.70 5.98
N LYS A 75 1.69 -15.34 6.06
CA LYS A 75 2.89 -14.75 6.68
C LYS A 75 3.34 -13.46 5.99
N LEU A 76 3.20 -13.35 4.67
CA LEU A 76 3.54 -12.14 3.94
C LEU A 76 2.55 -11.00 4.24
N ARG A 77 1.25 -11.30 4.25
CA ARG A 77 0.18 -10.35 4.60
C ARG A 77 0.36 -9.79 6.02
N SER A 78 0.72 -10.64 6.99
CA SER A 78 0.99 -10.20 8.36
C SER A 78 2.15 -9.19 8.46
N LYS A 79 3.13 -9.24 7.56
CA LYS A 79 4.24 -8.28 7.53
C LYS A 79 3.82 -6.93 6.92
N ILE A 80 2.93 -6.94 5.94
CA ILE A 80 2.42 -5.73 5.26
C ILE A 80 1.56 -4.90 6.21
N HIS A 81 0.70 -5.54 7.01
CA HIS A 81 -0.18 -4.85 7.94
C HIS A 81 0.47 -4.49 9.29
N LYS A 82 1.76 -4.81 9.48
CA LYS A 82 2.45 -4.43 10.71
C LYS A 82 2.56 -2.91 10.79
N LYS A 83 1.93 -2.31 11.80
CA LYS A 83 2.07 -0.88 12.10
C LYS A 83 3.50 -0.60 12.57
N VAL A 84 4.37 -0.22 11.64
CA VAL A 84 5.76 0.16 11.92
C VAL A 84 5.85 1.69 11.92
N ASP A 85 6.55 2.25 12.91
CA ASP A 85 6.93 3.67 12.90
C ASP A 85 7.92 3.90 11.76
N ARG A 86 7.41 4.27 10.58
CA ARG A 86 8.22 4.55 9.38
C ARG A 86 9.18 5.72 9.59
N LYS A 87 8.92 6.61 10.57
CA LYS A 87 9.79 7.75 10.93
C LYS A 87 10.90 7.35 11.91
N ALA A 88 10.76 6.22 12.61
CA ALA A 88 11.83 5.73 13.49
C ALA A 88 13.04 5.18 12.72
N SER A 89 12.87 4.79 11.45
CA SER A 89 13.96 4.28 10.62
C SER A 89 14.90 5.39 10.13
N LYS A 90 16.20 5.06 9.99
CA LYS A 90 17.24 5.93 9.37
C LYS A 90 17.36 7.33 10.00
N GLY A 91 17.09 7.48 11.29
CA GLY A 91 17.28 8.76 11.99
C GLY A 91 16.30 9.87 11.62
N ARG A 92 15.17 9.56 10.96
CA ARG A 92 14.13 10.56 10.61
C ARG A 92 13.36 11.09 11.82
N LYS A 93 13.48 10.43 12.97
CA LYS A 93 12.95 10.85 14.27
C LYS A 93 14.07 11.44 15.10
N LEU A 94 13.90 12.69 15.54
CA LEU A 94 14.82 13.33 16.46
C LEU A 94 14.86 12.54 17.78
N ARG A 95 16.06 12.22 18.24
CA ARG A 95 16.29 11.54 19.52
C ARG A 95 17.22 12.40 20.36
N PHE A 96 16.78 12.75 21.55
CA PHE A 96 17.56 13.54 22.49
C PHE A 96 18.50 12.61 23.27
N HIS A 97 19.61 12.23 22.63
CA HIS A 97 20.69 11.48 23.26
C HIS A 97 21.96 12.32 23.24
N VAL A 98 22.66 12.35 24.38
CA VAL A 98 23.95 13.01 24.48
C VAL A 98 25.01 12.16 23.76
N LEU A 99 25.73 12.76 22.81
CA LEU A 99 26.81 12.10 22.09
C LEU A 99 28.15 12.53 22.70
N SER A 100 28.83 11.61 23.41
CA SER A 100 30.06 11.93 24.15
C SER A 100 31.18 12.52 23.28
N LYS A 101 31.27 12.12 22.01
CA LYS A 101 32.26 12.66 21.05
C LYS A 101 31.99 14.10 20.61
N LEU A 102 30.76 14.59 20.79
CA LEU A 102 30.36 15.96 20.44
C LEU A 102 30.24 16.86 21.67
N LEU A 103 30.46 16.33 22.88
CA LEU A 103 30.44 17.11 24.10
C LEU A 103 31.64 18.05 24.14
N SER A 104 31.41 19.32 24.46
CA SER A 104 32.45 20.37 24.52
C SER A 104 33.28 20.51 23.24
N PHE A 105 32.67 20.28 22.06
CA PHE A 105 33.38 20.34 20.77
C PHE A 105 33.90 21.76 20.44
N MET A 106 33.19 22.81 20.84
CA MET A 106 33.61 24.20 20.69
C MET A 106 33.16 25.03 21.89
N ALA A 107 33.90 26.09 22.20
CA ALA A 107 33.47 27.12 23.14
C ALA A 107 32.43 28.05 22.46
N PRO A 108 31.46 28.60 23.20
CA PRO A 108 30.56 29.63 22.68
C PRO A 108 31.35 30.87 22.22
N ILE A 109 31.04 31.38 21.04
CA ILE A 109 31.61 32.63 20.50
C ILE A 109 30.46 33.56 20.20
N ASP A 110 30.46 34.72 20.83
CA ASP A 110 29.43 35.73 20.62
C ASP A 110 29.78 36.55 19.38
N HIS A 111 28.98 36.38 18.33
CA HIS A 111 29.07 37.15 17.08
C HIS A 111 28.10 38.33 17.06
N THR A 112 27.48 38.67 18.20
CA THR A 112 26.46 39.72 18.25
C THR A 112 27.14 41.09 18.22
N THR A 113 26.70 41.95 17.31
CA THR A 113 27.17 43.34 17.24
C THR A 113 26.33 44.28 18.09
N MET A 114 25.07 43.93 18.33
CA MET A 114 24.14 44.69 19.18
C MET A 114 24.30 44.28 20.64
N ASN A 115 24.30 45.28 21.53
CA ASN A 115 24.28 45.07 22.98
C ASN A 115 23.00 44.35 23.44
N ASP A 116 23.11 43.63 24.54
CA ASP A 116 22.04 42.81 25.14
C ASP A 116 20.82 43.64 25.53
N ASP A 117 21.04 44.84 26.08
CA ASP A 117 19.97 45.75 26.49
C ASP A 117 19.14 46.19 25.28
N ALA A 118 19.82 46.58 24.19
CA ALA A 118 19.16 47.02 22.97
C ALA A 118 18.37 45.90 22.29
N ARG A 119 18.90 44.66 22.31
CA ARG A 119 18.16 43.49 21.80
C ARG A 119 16.92 43.21 22.65
N THR A 120 17.07 43.27 23.98
CA THR A 120 15.98 42.98 24.91
C THR A 120 14.86 44.00 24.77
N GLU A 121 15.19 45.29 24.61
CA GLU A 121 14.21 46.35 24.39
C GLU A 121 13.47 46.22 23.04
N LEU A 122 14.16 45.79 21.98
CA LEU A 122 13.56 45.62 20.65
C LEU A 122 12.45 44.56 20.60
N TYR A 123 12.59 43.47 21.37
CA TYR A 123 11.63 42.35 21.40
C TYR A 123 10.65 42.40 22.58
N ARG A 124 10.62 43.52 23.32
CA ARG A 124 9.71 43.75 24.43
C ARG A 124 8.34 44.24 23.94
#